data_AF-A0AAW7MGP7-F1
#
_entry.id   AF-A0AAW7MGP7-F1
#
_cell.length_a   1.000
_cell.length_b   1.000
_cell.length_c   1.000
_cell.angle_alpha   90.00
_cell.angle_beta   90.00
_cell.angle_gamma   90.00
#
_symmetry.space_group_name_H-M   'P 1'
#
loop_
_entity.id
_entity.type
_entity.pdbx_description
1 polymer ?
#
loop_
_entity_poly.entity_id
_entity_poly.type
_entity_poly.pdbx_seq_one_letter_code
_entity_poly.pdbx_strand_id
1 'polypeptide(L)'
;MCYSAQVEASFRQYERMFGAQLDLPAFFDLYAGRATGDKVKVPKAVDAAFKRAAEPETASIRESIRRFEITQAAALEQELFKQRTRLADAERALQTKVTKAATESKRIATDKITVTLRRLDDLRRDELKDRDSRIFPDVYAPVMVMEGGHRVIKPMRYQCRPAGKPANYDARFPGTYNARKDSLDGFWKGQFGVTHGLILVNAF
;
A
#
# COMPACT_ATOMS: atom_id res chain seq x y z
N MET A 1 -17.67 -2.21 -11.42
CA MET A 1 -16.24 -1.97 -11.74
C MET A 1 -15.47 -2.22 -10.46
N CYS A 2 -14.59 -3.23 -10.42
CA CYS A 2 -13.85 -3.55 -9.21
C CYS A 2 -12.73 -2.53 -9.01
N TYR A 3 -12.70 -1.91 -7.83
CA TYR A 3 -11.75 -0.88 -7.43
C TYR A 3 -10.68 -1.43 -6.47
N SER A 4 -10.69 -2.75 -6.26
CA SER A 4 -9.76 -3.46 -5.41
C SER A 4 -9.54 -4.87 -5.90
N ALA A 5 -8.47 -5.49 -5.43
CA ALA A 5 -8.24 -6.92 -5.55
C ALA A 5 -7.58 -7.43 -4.27
N GLN A 6 -7.90 -8.64 -3.84
CA GLN A 6 -7.14 -9.36 -2.82
C GLN A 6 -6.12 -10.22 -3.54
N VAL A 7 -4.84 -9.84 -3.47
CA VAL A 7 -3.77 -10.51 -4.20
C VAL A 7 -3.09 -11.58 -3.36
N GLU A 8 -2.46 -12.53 -4.03
CA GLU A 8 -1.38 -13.30 -3.40
C GLU A 8 -0.18 -12.37 -3.20
N ALA A 9 0.06 -12.02 -1.95
CA ALA A 9 1.12 -11.08 -1.57
C ALA A 9 2.49 -11.74 -1.44
N SER A 10 2.56 -13.07 -1.29
CA SER A 10 3.81 -13.79 -1.18
C SER A 10 4.43 -14.05 -2.54
N PHE A 11 5.57 -13.40 -2.83
CA PHE A 11 6.35 -13.69 -4.04
C PHE A 11 6.80 -15.17 -4.09
N ARG A 12 6.93 -15.84 -2.95
CA ARG A 12 7.22 -17.28 -2.86
C ARG A 12 6.18 -18.15 -3.58
N GLN A 13 4.92 -17.72 -3.64
CA GLN A 13 3.90 -18.47 -4.38
C GLN A 13 4.16 -18.41 -5.89
N TYR A 14 4.58 -17.26 -6.42
CA TYR A 14 4.95 -17.11 -7.83
C TYR A 14 6.19 -17.94 -8.19
N GLU A 15 7.19 -17.96 -7.31
CA GLU A 15 8.38 -18.82 -7.47
C GLU A 15 7.99 -20.30 -7.53
N ARG A 16 7.17 -20.77 -6.59
CA ARG A 16 6.72 -22.18 -6.52
C ARG A 16 5.87 -22.60 -7.71
N MET A 17 4.90 -21.77 -8.10
CA MET A 17 3.94 -22.13 -9.15
C MET A 17 4.51 -21.96 -10.55
N PHE A 18 5.39 -20.98 -10.77
CA PHE A 18 5.78 -20.56 -12.11
C PHE A 18 7.29 -20.57 -12.34
N GLY A 19 8.11 -20.89 -11.34
CA GLY A 19 9.57 -20.75 -11.44
C GLY A 19 10.01 -19.31 -11.69
N ALA A 20 9.18 -18.34 -11.27
CA ALA A 20 9.50 -16.93 -11.43
C ALA A 20 10.64 -16.52 -10.49
N GLN A 21 11.42 -15.52 -10.89
CA GLN A 21 12.54 -14.99 -10.10
C GLN A 21 12.17 -13.63 -9.54
N LEU A 22 12.48 -13.39 -8.26
CA LEU A 22 12.25 -12.08 -7.65
C LEU A 22 13.26 -11.06 -8.18
N ASP A 23 12.79 -9.93 -8.70
CA ASP A 23 13.64 -8.76 -8.96
C ASP A 23 13.93 -8.03 -7.64
N LEU A 24 14.84 -8.63 -6.85
CA LEU A 24 15.20 -8.12 -5.54
C LEU A 24 15.71 -6.66 -5.58
N PRO A 25 16.53 -6.23 -6.56
CA PRO A 25 16.90 -4.82 -6.71
C PRO A 25 15.70 -3.88 -6.85
N ALA A 26 14.70 -4.22 -7.67
CA ALA A 26 13.50 -3.37 -7.82
C ALA A 26 12.70 -3.25 -6.50
N PHE A 27 12.63 -4.32 -5.71
CA PHE A 27 12.03 -4.24 -4.37
C PHE A 27 12.88 -3.42 -3.40
N PHE A 28 14.22 -3.53 -3.46
CA PHE A 28 15.11 -2.70 -2.66
C PHE A 28 14.86 -1.21 -2.92
N ASP A 29 14.82 -0.79 -4.19
CA ASP A 29 14.58 0.61 -4.56
C ASP A 29 13.23 1.12 -4.04
N LEU A 30 12.18 0.31 -4.17
CA LEU A 30 10.84 0.63 -3.66
C LEU A 30 10.86 0.86 -2.15
N TYR A 31 11.45 -0.06 -1.39
CA TYR A 31 11.47 0.00 0.07
C TYR A 31 12.43 1.07 0.61
N ALA A 32 13.55 1.31 -0.09
CA ALA A 32 14.47 2.39 0.23
C ALA A 32 13.79 3.76 0.09
N GLY A 33 13.12 4.02 -1.04
CA GLY A 33 12.34 5.24 -1.23
C GLY A 33 11.22 5.40 -0.19
N ARG A 34 10.51 4.31 0.13
CA ARG A 34 9.50 4.31 1.21
C ARG A 34 10.09 4.67 2.57
N ALA A 35 11.29 4.18 2.88
CA ALA A 35 11.96 4.45 4.15
C ALA A 35 12.50 5.90 4.24
N THR A 36 12.77 6.56 3.11
CA THR A 36 13.20 7.97 3.06
C THR A 36 12.04 8.96 2.94
N GLY A 37 10.80 8.49 2.85
CA GLY A 37 9.59 9.31 2.94
C GLY A 37 8.73 9.36 1.67
N ASP A 38 9.07 8.59 0.62
CA ASP A 38 8.19 8.48 -0.53
C ASP A 38 6.83 7.90 -0.12
N LYS A 39 5.76 8.42 -0.74
CA LYS A 39 4.38 8.01 -0.45
C LYS A 39 4.01 6.67 -1.11
N VAL A 40 4.89 5.68 -0.97
CA VAL A 40 4.71 4.33 -1.49
C VAL A 40 3.76 3.56 -0.58
N LYS A 41 2.73 2.94 -1.18
CA LYS A 41 1.80 2.05 -0.48
C LYS A 41 2.08 0.62 -0.89
N VAL A 42 2.25 -0.26 0.09
CA VAL A 42 2.43 -1.70 -0.11
C VAL A 42 1.49 -2.43 0.87
N PRO A 43 0.82 -3.54 0.48
CA PRO A 43 0.02 -4.33 1.39
C PRO A 43 0.88 -4.89 2.53
N LYS A 44 0.33 -4.91 3.75
CA LYS A 44 1.03 -5.45 4.92
C LYS A 44 1.44 -6.92 4.73
N ALA A 45 0.68 -7.69 3.95
CA ALA A 45 1.02 -9.06 3.64
C ALA A 45 2.31 -9.21 2.81
N VAL A 46 2.67 -8.23 1.98
CA VAL A 46 3.94 -8.22 1.23
C VAL A 46 5.10 -7.91 2.18
N ASP A 47 4.93 -6.91 3.06
CA ASP A 47 5.91 -6.61 4.12
C ASP A 47 6.15 -7.85 5.00
N ALA A 48 5.08 -8.56 5.37
CA ALA A 48 5.16 -9.80 6.14
C ALA A 48 5.87 -10.93 5.37
N ALA A 49 5.69 -11.03 4.05
CA ALA A 49 6.41 -11.99 3.23
C ALA A 49 7.93 -11.74 3.28
N PHE A 50 8.37 -10.48 3.17
CA PHE A 50 9.79 -10.13 3.32
C PHE A 50 10.32 -10.31 4.74
N LYS A 51 9.51 -10.04 5.76
CA LYS A 51 9.89 -10.31 7.16
C LYS A 51 10.14 -11.80 7.43
N ARG A 52 9.35 -12.69 6.81
CA ARG A 52 9.50 -14.15 6.92
C ARG A 52 10.61 -14.72 6.04
N ALA A 53 10.87 -14.08 4.90
CA ALA A 53 12.00 -14.37 4.03
C ALA A 53 13.29 -13.97 4.78
N ALA A 54 13.88 -14.91 5.51
CA ALA A 54 14.99 -14.68 6.43
C ALA A 54 16.38 -14.76 5.75
N GLU A 55 16.42 -14.68 4.43
CA GLU A 55 17.66 -14.77 3.66
C GLU A 55 18.53 -13.52 3.90
N PRO A 56 19.86 -13.65 3.78
CA PRO A 56 20.77 -12.50 3.92
C PRO A 56 20.48 -11.38 2.92
N GLU A 57 20.11 -11.73 1.68
CA GLU A 57 19.88 -10.79 0.58
C GLU A 57 18.68 -9.86 0.84
N THR A 58 17.67 -10.32 1.58
CA THR A 58 16.46 -9.54 1.91
C THR A 58 16.62 -8.70 3.18
N ALA A 59 17.80 -8.71 3.83
CA ALA A 59 18.03 -8.01 5.10
C ALA A 59 17.82 -6.50 5.01
N SER A 60 18.26 -5.87 3.92
CA SER A 60 18.08 -4.43 3.70
C SER A 60 16.61 -4.03 3.57
N ILE A 61 15.80 -4.86 2.90
CA ILE A 61 14.35 -4.66 2.81
C ILE A 61 13.69 -4.77 4.18
N ARG A 62 14.05 -5.79 4.98
CA ARG A 62 13.53 -5.94 6.36
C ARG A 62 13.86 -4.73 7.22
N GLU A 63 15.08 -4.18 7.11
CA GLU A 63 15.47 -2.97 7.81
C GLU A 63 14.67 -1.74 7.35
N SER A 64 14.46 -1.57 6.04
CA SER A 64 13.61 -0.50 5.50
C SER A 64 12.16 -0.60 5.98
N ILE A 65 11.61 -1.83 6.05
CA ILE A 65 10.28 -2.08 6.64
C ILE A 65 10.27 -1.66 8.11
N ARG A 66 11.25 -2.11 8.91
CA ARG A 66 11.34 -1.78 10.34
C ARG A 66 11.43 -0.27 10.57
N ARG A 67 12.25 0.44 9.80
CA ARG A 67 12.37 1.92 9.89
C ARG A 67 11.04 2.59 9.58
N PHE A 68 10.38 2.19 8.49
CA PHE A 68 9.07 2.72 8.13
C PHE A 68 8.05 2.49 9.26
N GLU A 69 7.99 1.28 9.83
CA GLU A 69 7.07 0.96 10.93
C GLU A 69 7.33 1.81 12.18
N ILE A 70 8.60 2.03 12.54
CA ILE A 70 8.96 2.92 13.66
C ILE A 70 8.50 4.36 13.40
N THR A 71 8.76 4.89 12.20
CA THR A 71 8.33 6.24 11.83
C THR A 71 6.80 6.37 11.81
N GLN A 72 6.09 5.38 11.27
CA GLN A 72 4.62 5.39 11.25
C GLN A 72 4.04 5.27 12.66
N ALA A 73 4.60 4.41 13.52
CA ALA A 73 4.16 4.27 14.90
C ALA A 73 4.32 5.59 15.66
N ALA A 74 5.48 6.24 15.58
CA ALA A 74 5.74 7.52 16.20
C ALA A 74 4.76 8.61 15.71
N ALA A 75 4.49 8.68 14.40
CA ALA A 75 3.53 9.64 13.84
C ALA A 75 2.10 9.39 14.33
N LEU A 76 1.67 8.12 14.42
CA LEU A 76 0.36 7.75 14.94
C LEU A 76 0.23 8.03 16.44
N GLU A 77 1.28 7.78 17.22
CA GLU A 77 1.34 8.08 18.65
C GLU A 77 1.25 9.60 18.92
N GLN A 78 1.95 10.42 18.13
CA GLN A 78 1.85 11.87 18.19
C GLN A 78 0.43 12.36 17.85
N GLU A 79 -0.18 11.81 16.79
CA GLU A 79 -1.56 12.14 16.43
C GLU A 79 -2.54 11.70 17.52
N LEU A 80 -2.32 10.53 18.14
CA LEU A 80 -3.13 10.04 19.25
C LEU A 80 -3.07 11.00 20.44
N PHE A 81 -1.88 11.44 20.83
CA PHE A 81 -1.70 12.43 21.90
C PHE A 81 -2.44 13.74 21.57
N LYS A 82 -2.26 14.27 20.36
CA LYS A 82 -2.95 15.48 19.89
C LYS A 82 -4.47 15.37 19.98
N GLN A 83 -5.05 14.25 19.54
CA GLN A 83 -6.50 14.07 19.59
C GLN A 83 -7.02 13.84 21.01
N ARG A 84 -6.25 13.18 21.89
CA ARG A 84 -6.60 13.07 23.32
C ARG A 84 -6.63 14.43 24.01
N THR A 85 -5.64 15.28 23.75
CA THR A 85 -5.63 16.67 24.26
C THR A 85 -6.85 17.43 23.76
N ARG A 86 -7.13 17.36 22.44
CA ARG A 86 -8.31 17.99 21.83
C ARG A 86 -9.62 17.53 22.47
N LEU A 87 -9.75 16.23 22.76
CA LEU A 87 -10.93 15.67 23.42
C LEU A 87 -11.10 16.26 24.83
N ALA A 88 -10.04 16.25 25.65
CA ALA A 88 -10.08 16.78 27.00
C ALA A 88 -10.40 18.28 27.04
N ASP A 89 -9.83 19.08 26.12
CA ASP A 89 -10.14 20.51 26.00
C ASP A 89 -11.61 20.74 25.61
N ALA A 90 -12.14 19.96 24.68
CA ALA A 90 -13.54 20.04 24.29
C ALA A 90 -14.48 19.68 25.44
N GLU A 91 -14.14 18.66 26.23
CA GLU A 91 -14.94 18.25 27.40
C GLU A 91 -14.92 19.32 28.51
N ARG A 92 -13.75 19.92 28.78
CA ARG A 92 -13.65 21.05 29.71
C ARG A 92 -14.49 22.24 29.26
N ALA A 93 -14.46 22.59 27.97
CA ALA A 93 -15.28 23.68 27.43
C ALA A 93 -16.79 23.40 27.57
N LEU A 94 -17.22 22.14 27.35
CA LEU A 94 -18.62 21.73 27.48
C LEU A 94 -19.13 21.79 28.93
N GLN A 95 -18.27 21.58 29.92
CA GLN A 95 -18.62 21.74 31.34
C GLN A 95 -18.94 23.20 31.69
N THR A 96 -18.21 24.15 31.11
CA THR A 96 -18.47 25.58 31.31
C THR A 96 -19.72 26.03 30.55
N LYS A 97 -19.83 25.66 29.27
CA LYS A 97 -20.97 26.01 28.41
C LYS A 97 -21.07 25.07 27.22
N VAL A 98 -22.27 24.52 27.01
CA VAL A 98 -22.56 23.73 25.81
C VAL A 98 -22.51 24.65 24.58
N THR A 99 -21.58 24.34 23.65
CA THR A 99 -21.45 25.06 22.38
C THR A 99 -21.33 24.05 21.24
N LYS A 100 -21.88 24.40 20.06
CA LYS A 100 -21.78 23.57 18.86
C LYS A 100 -20.32 23.25 18.50
N ALA A 101 -19.42 24.23 18.66
CA ALA A 101 -18.00 24.06 18.37
C ALA A 101 -17.34 23.00 19.27
N ALA A 102 -17.58 23.06 20.59
CA ALA A 102 -17.01 22.08 21.52
C ALA A 102 -17.62 20.68 21.33
N THR A 103 -18.93 20.59 21.05
CA THR A 103 -19.60 19.31 20.74
C THR A 103 -19.00 18.65 19.48
N GLU A 104 -18.83 19.40 18.39
CA GLU A 104 -18.21 18.87 17.17
C GLU A 104 -16.73 18.51 17.38
N SER A 105 -16.00 19.32 18.15
CA SER A 105 -14.60 19.02 18.47
C SER A 105 -14.45 17.71 19.23
N LYS A 106 -15.33 17.46 20.23
CA LYS A 106 -15.41 16.19 20.96
C LYS A 106 -15.65 15.03 20.00
N ARG A 107 -16.69 15.12 19.16
CA ARG A 107 -17.04 14.07 18.19
C ARG A 107 -15.87 13.73 17.25
N ILE A 108 -15.28 14.75 16.63
CA ILE A 108 -14.16 14.56 15.69
C ILE A 108 -12.95 13.95 16.39
N ALA A 109 -12.61 14.42 17.60
CA ALA A 109 -11.49 13.89 18.36
C ALA A 109 -11.72 12.41 18.72
N THR A 110 -12.91 12.05 19.20
CA THR A 110 -13.30 10.66 19.48
C THR A 110 -13.17 9.77 18.24
N ASP A 111 -13.73 10.20 17.10
CA ASP A 111 -13.64 9.44 15.85
C ASP A 111 -12.19 9.21 15.43
N LYS A 112 -11.36 10.26 15.51
CA LYS A 112 -9.93 10.16 15.16
C LYS A 112 -9.14 9.30 16.13
N ILE A 113 -9.41 9.36 17.43
CA ILE A 113 -8.77 8.48 18.42
C ILE A 113 -9.04 7.02 18.08
N THR A 114 -10.30 6.66 17.81
CA THR A 114 -10.69 5.30 17.43
C THR A 114 -9.97 4.84 16.16
N VAL A 115 -9.93 5.69 15.13
CA VAL A 115 -9.23 5.37 13.87
C VAL A 115 -7.72 5.23 14.07
N THR A 116 -7.09 6.11 14.85
CA THR A 116 -5.65 6.08 15.11
C THR A 116 -5.25 4.86 15.94
N LEU A 117 -6.04 4.49 16.96
CA LEU A 117 -5.82 3.27 17.73
C LEU A 117 -5.92 2.02 16.86
N ARG A 118 -6.93 1.93 15.99
CA ARG A 118 -7.06 0.84 15.02
C ARG A 118 -5.85 0.77 14.09
N ARG A 119 -5.34 1.91 13.61
CA ARG A 119 -4.14 1.95 12.77
C ARG A 119 -2.88 1.49 13.50
N LEU A 120 -2.74 1.84 14.78
CA LEU A 120 -1.64 1.35 15.62
C LEU A 120 -1.73 -0.16 15.86
N ASP A 121 -2.93 -0.68 16.12
CA ASP A 121 -3.18 -2.12 16.24
C ASP A 121 -2.86 -2.85 14.93
N ASP A 122 -3.38 -2.36 13.81
CA ASP A 122 -3.11 -2.90 12.48
C ASP A 122 -1.61 -2.85 12.15
N LEU A 123 -0.88 -1.81 12.56
CA LEU A 123 0.57 -1.71 12.36
C LEU A 123 1.34 -2.74 13.19
N ARG A 124 0.99 -2.89 14.48
CA ARG A 124 1.72 -3.72 15.46
C ARG A 124 1.38 -5.21 15.42
N ARG A 125 0.23 -5.59 14.90
CA ARG A 125 -0.21 -6.99 14.87
C ARG A 125 0.67 -7.85 13.95
N ASP A 126 1.08 -9.03 14.40
CA ASP A 126 1.87 -9.97 13.57
C ASP A 126 1.03 -10.89 12.70
N GLU A 127 -0.14 -11.27 13.19
CA GLU A 127 -1.11 -12.05 12.43
C GLU A 127 -1.54 -11.27 11.18
N LEU A 128 -1.88 -11.96 10.08
CA LEU A 128 -2.44 -11.34 8.88
C LEU A 128 -3.95 -11.56 8.82
N LYS A 129 -4.67 -10.61 8.25
CA LYS A 129 -6.10 -10.70 7.90
C LYS A 129 -6.22 -10.58 6.39
N ASP A 130 -7.31 -11.05 5.81
CA ASP A 130 -7.55 -10.98 4.35
C ASP A 130 -7.37 -9.57 3.78
N ARG A 131 -7.79 -8.55 4.53
CA ARG A 131 -7.63 -7.13 4.18
C ARG A 131 -6.17 -6.69 4.00
N ASP A 132 -5.21 -7.37 4.62
CA ASP A 132 -3.79 -7.02 4.55
C ASP A 132 -3.16 -7.39 3.20
N SER A 133 -3.87 -8.16 2.38
CA SER A 133 -3.52 -8.49 1.01
C SER A 133 -4.38 -7.74 -0.02
N ARG A 134 -5.24 -6.81 0.43
CA ARG A 134 -6.10 -6.01 -0.44
C ARG A 134 -5.31 -4.85 -1.03
N ILE A 135 -5.35 -4.71 -2.35
CA ILE A 135 -4.78 -3.59 -3.08
C ILE A 135 -5.90 -2.68 -3.62
N PHE A 136 -5.57 -1.41 -3.74
CA PHE A 136 -6.39 -0.34 -4.32
C PHE A 136 -5.52 0.43 -5.33
N PRO A 137 -6.11 1.30 -6.17
CA PRO A 137 -5.33 2.20 -7.00
C PRO A 137 -4.24 2.92 -6.20
N ASP A 138 -3.09 3.08 -6.85
CA ASP A 138 -1.82 3.52 -6.29
C ASP A 138 -1.06 2.58 -5.33
N VAL A 139 -1.56 1.37 -5.07
CA VAL A 139 -0.86 0.40 -4.21
C VAL A 139 0.08 -0.48 -5.06
N TYR A 140 1.33 -0.62 -4.62
CA TYR A 140 2.29 -1.55 -5.22
C TYR A 140 2.03 -2.98 -4.78
N ALA A 141 2.14 -3.91 -5.72
CA ALA A 141 2.00 -5.34 -5.48
C ALA A 141 3.06 -6.12 -6.28
N PRO A 142 3.36 -7.38 -5.90
CA PRO A 142 4.12 -8.28 -6.75
C PRO A 142 3.35 -8.53 -8.05
N VAL A 143 4.01 -8.27 -9.18
CA VAL A 143 3.49 -8.54 -10.52
C VAL A 143 4.53 -9.36 -11.27
N MET A 144 4.10 -10.48 -11.84
CA MET A 144 4.95 -11.32 -12.67
C MET A 144 4.92 -10.85 -14.12
N VAL A 145 6.09 -10.59 -14.68
CA VAL A 145 6.29 -10.17 -16.08
C VAL A 145 7.23 -11.16 -16.79
N MET A 146 7.29 -11.06 -18.12
CA MET A 146 8.31 -11.76 -18.93
C MET A 146 9.42 -10.77 -19.29
N GLU A 147 10.66 -11.07 -18.91
CA GLU A 147 11.85 -10.28 -19.27
C GLU A 147 12.97 -11.22 -19.69
N GLY A 148 13.56 -10.99 -20.87
CA GLY A 148 14.65 -11.83 -21.38
C GLY A 148 14.31 -13.32 -21.52
N GLY A 149 13.03 -13.67 -21.69
CA GLY A 149 12.57 -15.07 -21.72
C GLY A 149 12.34 -15.70 -20.34
N HIS A 150 12.55 -14.95 -19.25
CA HIS A 150 12.36 -15.41 -17.88
C HIS A 150 11.13 -14.75 -17.24
N ARG A 151 10.48 -15.47 -16.33
CA ARG A 151 9.42 -14.92 -15.49
C ARG A 151 10.06 -14.16 -14.34
N VAL A 152 9.75 -12.88 -14.20
CA VAL A 152 10.35 -12.00 -13.19
C VAL A 152 9.25 -11.34 -12.37
N ILE A 153 9.38 -11.33 -11.05
CA ILE A 153 8.43 -10.73 -10.12
C ILE A 153 8.94 -9.33 -9.76
N LYS A 154 8.16 -8.30 -10.06
CA LYS A 154 8.49 -6.90 -9.80
C LYS A 154 7.45 -6.21 -8.93
N PRO A 155 7.83 -5.20 -8.15
CA PRO A 155 6.85 -4.33 -7.52
C PRO A 155 6.27 -3.38 -8.58
N MET A 156 5.01 -3.57 -8.94
CA MET A 156 4.30 -2.64 -9.83
C MET A 156 3.04 -2.11 -9.17
N ARG A 157 2.71 -0.86 -9.50
CA ARG A 157 1.56 -0.15 -8.94
C ARG A 157 0.26 -0.59 -9.63
N TYR A 158 -0.79 -0.83 -8.84
CA TYR A 158 -2.14 -1.12 -9.33
C TYR A 158 -2.85 0.13 -9.90
N GLN A 159 -2.18 0.82 -10.81
CA GLN A 159 -2.68 1.96 -11.57
C GLN A 159 -1.60 2.26 -12.62
N CYS A 160 -1.89 1.95 -13.88
CA CYS A 160 -0.89 1.99 -14.92
C CYS A 160 -0.51 3.44 -15.26
N ARG A 161 0.80 3.70 -15.26
CA ARG A 161 1.40 4.83 -15.95
C ARG A 161 2.23 4.26 -17.10
N PRO A 162 1.77 4.35 -18.36
CA PRO A 162 2.52 3.83 -19.49
C PRO A 162 3.94 4.39 -19.56
N ALA A 163 4.89 3.59 -20.03
CA ALA A 163 6.28 4.01 -20.17
C ALA A 163 6.39 5.27 -21.05
N GLY A 164 7.29 6.18 -20.68
CA GLY A 164 7.49 7.46 -21.37
C GLY A 164 6.40 8.52 -21.10
N LYS A 165 5.38 8.22 -20.29
CA LYS A 165 4.40 9.23 -19.86
C LYS A 165 4.90 10.03 -18.65
N PRO A 166 4.51 11.32 -18.52
CA PRO A 166 4.93 12.18 -17.41
C PRO A 166 4.45 11.64 -16.06
N ALA A 167 5.11 12.03 -14.98
CA ALA A 167 4.86 11.50 -13.64
C ALA A 167 3.42 11.70 -13.14
N ASN A 168 2.72 12.72 -13.63
CA ASN A 168 1.33 13.04 -13.27
C ASN A 168 0.28 12.38 -14.18
N TYR A 169 0.67 11.51 -15.11
CA TYR A 169 -0.25 10.96 -16.11
C TYR A 169 -1.41 10.19 -15.49
N ASP A 170 -1.13 9.31 -14.53
CA ASP A 170 -2.12 8.54 -13.77
C ASP A 170 -2.96 9.40 -12.83
N ALA A 171 -2.49 10.58 -12.43
CA ALA A 171 -3.34 11.56 -11.73
C ALA A 171 -4.30 12.28 -12.69
N ARG A 172 -3.85 12.56 -13.93
CA ARG A 172 -4.69 13.13 -15.00
C ARG A 172 -5.71 12.12 -15.54
N PHE A 173 -5.35 10.84 -15.53
CA PHE A 173 -6.18 9.72 -15.98
C PHE A 173 -6.37 8.72 -14.82
N PRO A 174 -7.22 9.02 -13.84
CA PRO A 174 -7.34 8.23 -12.61
C PRO A 174 -7.93 6.83 -12.83
N GLY A 175 -8.51 6.56 -14.02
CA GLY A 175 -9.10 5.28 -14.38
C GLY A 175 -8.11 4.20 -14.88
N THR A 176 -6.80 4.46 -14.88
CA THR A 176 -5.80 3.54 -15.46
C THR A 176 -5.52 2.28 -14.63
N TYR A 177 -6.38 1.96 -13.65
CA TYR A 177 -6.38 0.69 -12.91
C TYR A 177 -7.20 -0.41 -13.60
N ASN A 178 -8.03 -0.07 -14.60
CA ASN A 178 -8.74 -1.03 -15.46
C ASN A 178 -8.65 -0.59 -16.94
N ALA A 179 -8.63 -1.56 -17.84
CA ALA A 179 -8.68 -1.33 -19.29
C ALA A 179 -9.97 -1.92 -19.86
N ARG A 180 -10.82 -1.08 -20.48
CA ARG A 180 -12.01 -1.58 -21.19
C ARG A 180 -11.59 -2.27 -22.49
N LYS A 181 -12.26 -3.38 -22.82
CA LYS A 181 -12.00 -4.16 -24.04
C LYS A 181 -12.09 -3.33 -25.33
N ASP A 182 -13.06 -2.43 -25.41
CA ASP A 182 -13.27 -1.52 -26.55
C ASP A 182 -12.21 -0.42 -26.68
N SER A 183 -11.36 -0.23 -25.66
CA SER A 183 -10.31 0.79 -25.63
C SER A 183 -8.91 0.22 -25.85
N LEU A 184 -8.80 -1.10 -26.10
CA LEU A 184 -7.52 -1.80 -26.22
C LEU A 184 -6.71 -1.35 -27.44
N ASP A 185 -7.34 -1.24 -28.61
CA ASP A 185 -6.71 -0.79 -29.85
C ASP A 185 -6.55 0.74 -29.93
N GLY A 186 -7.13 1.47 -28.96
CA GLY A 186 -7.08 2.92 -28.85
C GLY A 186 -6.08 3.38 -27.79
N PHE A 187 -6.59 3.71 -26.60
CA PHE A 187 -5.81 4.25 -25.48
C PHE A 187 -4.68 3.31 -25.05
N TRP A 188 -4.92 2.00 -25.06
CA TRP A 188 -3.98 0.98 -24.56
C TRP A 188 -3.11 0.33 -25.65
N LYS A 189 -3.14 0.82 -26.90
CA LYS A 189 -2.48 0.15 -28.03
C LYS A 189 -0.96 -0.04 -27.88
N GLY A 190 -0.31 0.79 -27.05
CA GLY A 190 1.13 0.67 -26.77
C GLY A 190 1.47 -0.33 -25.67
N GLN A 191 0.48 -0.85 -24.96
CA GLN A 191 0.63 -1.83 -23.88
C GLN A 191 0.00 -3.16 -24.25
N PHE A 192 -1.19 -3.13 -24.84
CA PHE A 192 -1.94 -4.32 -25.24
C PHE A 192 -1.16 -5.11 -26.29
N GLY A 193 -0.93 -6.41 -26.06
CA GLY A 193 -0.14 -7.24 -26.97
C GLY A 193 1.38 -7.08 -26.83
N VAL A 194 1.87 -6.10 -26.06
CA VAL A 194 3.30 -5.73 -26.00
C VAL A 194 3.87 -5.96 -24.60
N THR A 195 3.28 -5.33 -23.58
CA THR A 195 3.77 -5.37 -22.20
C THR A 195 2.71 -5.99 -21.30
N HIS A 196 2.94 -7.23 -20.85
CA HIS A 196 2.00 -7.96 -20.02
C HIS A 196 2.58 -8.24 -18.64
N GLY A 197 1.73 -8.09 -17.63
CA GLY A 197 1.99 -8.49 -16.26
C GLY A 197 0.82 -9.29 -15.72
N LEU A 198 1.12 -10.28 -14.88
CA LEU A 198 0.15 -11.13 -14.23
C LEU A 198 0.22 -10.95 -12.71
N ILE A 199 -0.96 -10.76 -12.12
CA ILE A 199 -1.15 -10.82 -10.67
C ILE A 199 -2.00 -12.03 -10.34
N LEU A 200 -1.63 -12.73 -9.28
CA LEU A 200 -2.46 -13.75 -8.66
C LEU A 200 -3.47 -13.06 -7.75
N VAL A 201 -4.75 -13.32 -8.00
CA VAL A 201 -5.88 -12.70 -7.29
C VAL A 201 -6.79 -13.78 -6.72
N ASN A 202 -7.13 -13.66 -5.44
CA ASN A 202 -8.05 -14.54 -4.74
C ASN A 202 -9.51 -14.04 -4.82
N ALA A 203 -9.70 -12.71 -4.79
CA ALA A 203 -11.01 -12.06 -4.87
C ALA A 203 -10.89 -10.62 -5.40
N PHE A 204 -11.99 -10.07 -5.92
CA PHE A 204 -12.08 -8.66 -6.36
C PHE A 204 -12.98 -7.84 -5.42
#